data_AF-A0A818DG45-F1
#
_entry.id   AF-A0A818DG45-F1
#
_cell.length_a   1.000
_cell.length_b   1.000
_cell.length_c   1.000
_cell.angle_alpha   90.00
_cell.angle_beta   90.00
_cell.angle_gamma   90.00
#
_symmetry.space_group_name_H-M   'P 1'
#
loop_
_entity.id
_entity.type
_entity.pdbx_description
1 polymer ?
#
loop_
_entity_poly.entity_id
_entity_poly.type
_entity_poly.pdbx_seq_one_letter_code
_entity_poly.pdbx_strand_id
1 'polypeptide(L)'
;LNKYLALCILFYFDKTNFFSPNYRLMDCLSHIVTLFIYHSNLSQYLFQGVCYRGMRILRHNLNKYQLDQHIVNRSFLSTSIDRQVTEMFTDED
;
A
#
# COMPACT_ATOMS: atom_id res chain seq x y z
N LEU A 1 -5.17 4.12 -1.01
CA LEU A 1 -5.35 2.68 -0.71
C LEU A 1 -6.32 2.07 -1.75
N ASN A 2 -5.95 0.98 -2.44
CA ASN A 2 -6.79 0.34 -3.46
C ASN A 2 -7.84 -0.59 -2.84
N LYS A 3 -9.05 -0.53 -3.39
CA LYS A 3 -10.28 -1.19 -2.97
C LYS A 3 -10.12 -2.68 -2.62
N TYR A 4 -9.36 -3.44 -3.40
CA TYR A 4 -9.20 -4.89 -3.17
C TYR A 4 -8.05 -5.27 -2.23
N LEU A 5 -7.17 -4.33 -1.88
CA LEU A 5 -6.02 -4.56 -1.01
C LEU A 5 -6.31 -4.09 0.43
N ALA A 6 -7.17 -3.08 0.53
CA ALA A 6 -8.10 -2.97 1.64
C ALA A 6 -8.88 -4.28 1.88
N LEU A 7 -9.34 -4.99 0.82
CA LEU A 7 -10.10 -6.25 0.94
C LEU A 7 -9.31 -7.45 1.46
N CYS A 8 -8.00 -7.36 1.66
CA CYS A 8 -7.22 -8.49 2.16
C CYS A 8 -6.31 -8.21 3.35
N ILE A 9 -6.04 -6.97 3.77
CA ILE A 9 -5.80 -6.70 5.21
C ILE A 9 -6.98 -7.30 6.01
N LEU A 10 -8.17 -7.18 5.42
CA LEU A 10 -9.45 -7.81 5.69
C LEU A 10 -9.51 -9.36 5.75
N PHE A 11 -8.69 -10.07 4.97
CA PHE A 11 -8.57 -11.53 5.04
C PHE A 11 -7.43 -11.95 5.99
N TYR A 12 -6.58 -11.03 6.42
CA TYR A 12 -5.22 -11.32 6.91
C TYR A 12 -5.12 -11.58 8.42
N PHE A 13 -6.22 -11.52 9.16
CA PHE A 13 -6.34 -12.20 10.46
C PHE A 13 -7.07 -13.56 10.37
N ASP A 14 -7.41 -14.03 9.16
CA ASP A 14 -8.08 -15.31 8.94
C ASP A 14 -7.07 -16.47 8.89
N LYS A 15 -7.03 -17.31 9.94
CA LYS A 15 -6.27 -18.57 9.99
C LYS A 15 -7.20 -19.74 9.66
N THR A 16 -7.38 -20.12 8.39
CA THR A 16 -8.17 -21.30 7.96
C THR A 16 -9.66 -21.35 8.40
N ASN A 17 -10.30 -20.25 8.83
CA ASN A 17 -11.52 -20.29 9.65
C ASN A 17 -12.85 -19.92 8.93
N PHE A 18 -13.92 -20.63 9.31
CA PHE A 18 -15.31 -20.42 8.88
C PHE A 18 -15.94 -19.22 9.60
N PHE A 19 -16.11 -18.07 8.93
CA PHE A 19 -16.91 -16.95 9.46
C PHE A 19 -17.61 -16.12 8.38
N SER A 20 -18.78 -15.58 8.75
CA SER A 20 -19.70 -14.79 7.92
C SER A 20 -19.07 -13.51 7.34
N PRO A 21 -19.32 -13.17 6.06
CA PRO A 21 -18.59 -12.15 5.29
C PRO A 21 -18.74 -10.69 5.77
N ASN A 22 -19.74 -10.37 6.59
CA ASN A 22 -20.02 -8.96 6.98
C ASN A 22 -19.14 -8.42 8.12
N TYR A 23 -18.46 -9.27 8.90
CA TYR A 23 -17.72 -8.85 10.10
C TYR A 23 -16.23 -8.53 9.87
N ARG A 24 -15.65 -8.95 8.73
CA ARG A 24 -14.18 -8.98 8.54
C ARG A 24 -13.51 -7.60 8.42
N LEU A 25 -14.21 -6.58 7.92
CA LEU A 25 -13.59 -5.26 7.63
C LEU A 25 -13.35 -4.49 8.92
N MET A 26 -14.33 -4.49 9.82
CA MET A 26 -14.27 -3.78 11.08
C MET A 26 -13.23 -4.37 12.01
N ASP A 27 -13.03 -5.69 12.00
CA ASP A 27 -12.01 -6.35 12.83
C ASP A 27 -10.59 -5.99 12.38
N CYS A 28 -10.35 -5.94 11.07
CA CYS A 28 -9.05 -5.57 10.53
C CYS A 28 -8.71 -4.11 10.77
N LEU A 29 -9.71 -3.22 10.64
CA LEU A 29 -9.55 -1.82 11.01
C LEU A 29 -9.32 -1.67 12.52
N SER A 30 -10.07 -2.39 13.35
CA SER A 30 -9.91 -2.36 14.81
C SER A 30 -8.53 -2.83 15.25
N HIS A 31 -7.98 -3.86 14.61
CA HIS A 31 -6.65 -4.37 14.92
C HIS A 31 -5.54 -3.40 14.50
N ILE A 32 -5.67 -2.77 13.32
CA ILE A 32 -4.77 -1.70 12.89
C ILE A 32 -4.79 -0.55 13.89
N VAL A 33 -5.98 -0.08 14.27
CA VAL A 33 -6.14 1.00 15.27
C VAL A 33 -5.54 0.60 16.61
N THR A 34 -5.76 -0.64 17.06
CA THR A 34 -5.18 -1.19 18.29
C THR A 34 -3.65 -1.22 18.24
N LEU A 35 -3.05 -1.63 17.13
CA LEU A 35 -1.61 -1.59 16.91
C LEU A 35 -1.06 -0.17 17.10
N PHE A 36 -1.71 0.84 16.52
CA PHE A 36 -1.31 2.23 16.70
C PHE A 36 -1.49 2.75 18.14
N ILE A 37 -2.49 2.27 18.89
CA ILE A 37 -2.73 2.65 20.29
C ILE A 37 -1.67 2.04 21.21
N TYR A 38 -1.42 0.73 21.08
CA TYR A 38 -0.51 0.00 21.98
C TYR A 38 0.96 0.13 21.59
N HIS A 39 1.25 0.48 20.35
CA HIS A 39 2.59 0.79 19.86
C HIS A 39 2.63 2.24 19.39
N SER A 40 2.57 3.18 20.35
CA SER A 40 2.62 4.62 20.08
C SER A 40 3.88 5.04 19.33
N ASN A 41 4.96 4.25 19.46
CA ASN A 41 6.18 4.34 18.68
C ASN A 41 6.03 3.93 17.21
N LEU A 42 4.84 3.58 16.72
CA LEU A 42 4.61 3.44 15.28
C LEU A 42 4.43 4.80 14.61
N SER A 43 3.96 5.81 15.34
CA SER A 43 3.75 7.16 14.83
C SER A 43 5.05 7.82 14.35
N GLN A 44 6.19 7.51 14.97
CA GLN A 44 7.52 8.00 14.53
C GLN A 44 7.95 7.43 13.17
N TYR A 45 7.34 6.34 12.68
CA TYR A 45 7.60 5.82 11.34
C TYR A 45 6.65 6.43 10.28
N LEU A 46 5.74 7.32 10.69
CA LEU A 46 4.92 8.08 9.75
C LEU A 46 5.83 9.08 9.03
N PHE A 47 5.91 8.93 7.71
CA PHE A 47 6.57 9.89 6.86
C PHE A 47 5.52 10.70 6.10
N GLN A 48 5.61 12.03 6.18
CA GLN A 48 4.83 12.95 5.37
C GLN A 48 5.80 13.86 4.60
N GLY A 49 5.83 13.70 3.28
CA GLY A 49 6.71 14.44 2.41
C GLY A 49 6.71 13.89 1.00
N VAL A 50 7.60 14.42 0.17
CA VAL A 50 7.81 13.91 -1.19
C VAL A 50 8.62 12.62 -1.11
N CYS A 51 8.19 11.62 -1.86
CA CYS A 51 8.93 10.39 -2.06
C CYS A 51 8.95 10.05 -3.55
N TYR A 52 9.94 9.26 -3.94
CA TYR A 52 10.16 8.81 -5.29
C TYR A 52 9.86 7.32 -5.38
N ARG A 53 9.54 6.88 -6.59
CA ARG A 53 9.37 5.46 -6.90
C ARG A 53 9.93 5.19 -8.29
N GLY A 54 10.88 4.27 -8.36
CA GLY A 54 11.29 3.66 -9.60
C GLY A 54 10.24 2.66 -10.05
N MET A 55 9.80 2.75 -11.29
CA MET A 55 8.96 1.72 -11.89
C MET A 55 9.11 1.67 -13.40
N ARG A 56 9.01 0.46 -13.94
CA ARG A 56 8.89 0.23 -15.38
C ARG A 56 7.43 0.18 -15.76
N ILE A 57 7.07 0.88 -16.82
CA ILE A 57 5.72 0.91 -17.36
C ILE A 57 5.77 0.74 -18.87
N LEU A 58 4.88 -0.10 -19.40
CA LEU A 58 4.73 -0.28 -20.84
C LEU A 58 4.23 1.03 -21.46
N ARG A 59 4.76 1.41 -22.62
CA ARG A 59 4.44 2.69 -23.26
C ARG A 59 2.95 2.88 -23.52
N HIS A 60 2.23 1.83 -23.91
CA HIS A 60 0.78 1.91 -24.09
C HIS A 60 0.00 2.12 -22.78
N ASN A 61 0.55 1.69 -21.63
CA ASN A 61 -0.03 1.97 -20.33
C ASN A 61 0.30 3.40 -19.91
N LEU A 62 1.52 3.88 -20.15
CA LEU A 62 1.90 5.27 -19.91
C LEU A 62 1.00 6.24 -20.68
N ASN A 63 0.70 5.94 -21.95
CA ASN A 63 -0.18 6.78 -22.78
C ASN A 63 -1.62 6.90 -22.26
N LYS A 64 -2.05 6.01 -21.34
CA LYS A 64 -3.37 6.08 -20.71
C LYS A 64 -3.38 6.98 -19.48
N TYR A 65 -2.21 7.38 -18.96
CA TYR A 65 -2.14 8.26 -17.80
C TYR A 65 -2.55 9.66 -18.23
N GLN A 66 -3.54 10.20 -17.54
CA GLN A 66 -3.93 11.60 -17.67
C GLN A 66 -3.69 12.31 -16.34
N LEU A 67 -3.50 13.62 -16.41
CA LEU A 67 -3.53 14.47 -15.23
C LEU A 67 -4.87 14.27 -14.50
N ASP A 68 -4.85 14.44 -13.18
CA ASP A 68 -6.02 14.32 -12.30
C ASP A 68 -6.64 12.92 -12.19
N GLN A 69 -5.98 11.88 -12.70
CA GLN A 69 -6.37 10.49 -12.48
C GLN A 69 -5.74 9.87 -11.22
N HIS A 70 -6.52 9.05 -10.52
CA HIS A 70 -6.01 8.25 -9.41
C HIS A 70 -5.37 6.95 -9.90
N ILE A 71 -4.07 6.81 -9.61
CA ILE A 71 -3.34 5.58 -9.88
C ILE A 71 -3.51 4.65 -8.69
N VAL A 72 -3.94 3.42 -8.97
CA VAL A 72 -4.26 2.46 -7.93
C VAL A 72 -3.36 1.23 -8.03
N ASN A 73 -2.42 1.12 -7.10
CA ASN A 73 -1.54 -0.04 -6.99
C ASN A 73 -2.30 -1.26 -6.44
N ARG A 74 -2.08 -2.44 -7.03
CA ARG A 74 -2.65 -3.70 -6.53
C ARG A 74 -1.82 -4.32 -5.39
N SER A 75 -0.57 -3.91 -5.23
CA SER A 75 0.38 -4.40 -4.24
C SER A 75 0.86 -3.29 -3.31
N PHE A 76 1.60 -3.67 -2.26
CA PHE A 76 2.33 -2.71 -1.44
C PHE A 76 3.23 -1.83 -2.29
N LEU A 77 3.26 -0.55 -1.95
CA LEU A 77 3.96 0.48 -2.68
C LEU A 77 5.27 0.75 -1.94
N SER A 78 6.39 0.44 -2.61
CA SER A 78 7.73 0.76 -2.13
C SER A 78 8.18 2.10 -2.73
N THR A 79 8.68 2.98 -1.87
CA THR A 79 9.14 4.34 -2.19
C THR A 79 10.37 4.68 -1.37
N SER A 80 11.20 5.60 -1.85
CA SER A 80 12.31 6.17 -1.10
C SER A 80 12.22 7.70 -1.09
N ILE A 81 12.74 8.32 -0.03
CA ILE A 81 12.96 9.77 0.02
C ILE A 81 14.14 10.19 -0.86
N ASP A 82 15.08 9.28 -1.09
CA ASP A 82 16.23 9.49 -1.94
C ASP A 82 15.93 9.00 -3.36
N ARG A 83 16.00 9.93 -4.31
CA ARG A 83 15.77 9.66 -5.72
C ARG A 83 16.82 8.69 -6.30
N GLN A 84 18.09 8.80 -5.90
CA GLN A 84 19.16 7.95 -6.42
C GLN A 84 18.91 6.49 -6.05
N VAL A 85 18.42 6.23 -4.84
CA VAL A 85 18.00 4.89 -4.42
C VAL A 85 16.91 4.35 -5.33
N THR A 86 15.97 5.18 -5.78
CA THR A 86 14.89 4.71 -6.66
C THR A 86 15.31 4.43 -8.09
N GLU A 87 16.32 5.13 -8.58
CA GLU A 87 16.89 4.92 -9.92
C GLU A 87 17.59 3.55 -10.03
N MET A 88 18.13 3.02 -8.92
CA MET A 88 18.64 1.64 -8.86
C MET A 88 17.57 0.57 -9.13
N PHE A 89 16.28 0.89 -8.94
CA PHE A 89 15.17 -0.03 -9.25
C PHE A 89 14.60 0.16 -10.67
N THR A 90 15.20 1.03 -11.48
CA THR A 90 14.79 1.28 -12.88
C THR A 90 15.77 0.73 -13.91
N ASP A 91 17.03 0.52 -13.55
CA ASP A 91 18.07 0.00 -14.45
C ASP A 91 18.03 -1.53 -14.57
N GLU A 92 18.37 -2.03 -15.75
CA GLU A 92 18.26 -3.43 -16.18
C GLU A 92 19.54 -4.25 -15.96
N ASP A 93 19.34 -5.52 -15.62
CA ASP A 93 19.96 -6.64 -16.34
C ASP A 93 19.26 -6.83 -17.70
#